data_AF-A0A376KIY9-F1
#
_entry.id   AF-A0A376KIY9-F1
#
_cell.length_a   1.000
_cell.length_b   1.000
_cell.length_c   1.000
_cell.angle_alpha   90.00
_cell.angle_beta   90.00
_cell.angle_gamma   90.00
#
_symmetry.space_group_name_H-M   'P 1'
#
loop_
_entity.id
_entity.type
_entity.pdbx_description
1 polymer ?
#
loop_
_entity_poly.entity_id
_entity_poly.type
_entity_poly.pdbx_seq_one_letter_code
_entity_poly.pdbx_strand_id
1 'polypeptide(L)'
;MVVVKVGIIVVFGFAMIPHWNFANITAFPQASVFFRDVLLTIPFCFFSAVFIQVLNPMNIAYRKREADKVLATRLALRTHRISYITLIAGDPVFCLFVYLLN
;
A
#
# COMPACT_ATOMS: atom_id res chain seq x y z
N MET A 1 18.96 9.03 8.16
CA MET A 1 18.28 7.73 8.44
C MET A 1 17.31 7.33 7.32
N VAL A 2 16.35 8.18 6.92
CA VAL A 2 15.37 7.84 5.86
C VAL A 2 16.00 7.79 4.45
N VAL A 3 16.82 8.80 4.07
CA VAL A 3 17.44 8.87 2.73
C VAL A 3 18.34 7.66 2.44
N VAL A 4 19.12 7.22 3.43
CA VAL A 4 20.00 6.04 3.29
C VAL A 4 19.18 4.78 3.07
N LYS A 5 18.08 4.59 3.80
CA LYS A 5 17.20 3.42 3.61
C LYS A 5 16.54 3.42 2.23
N VAL A 6 16.04 4.58 1.77
CA VAL A 6 15.47 4.70 0.42
C VAL A 6 16.52 4.41 -0.64
N GLY A 7 17.75 4.92 -0.47
CA GLY A 7 18.86 4.63 -1.38
C GLY A 7 19.19 3.14 -1.47
N ILE A 8 19.22 2.42 -0.34
CA ILE A 8 19.44 0.97 -0.32
C ILE A 8 18.32 0.25 -1.08
N ILE A 9 17.05 0.57 -0.84
CA ILE A 9 15.91 -0.04 -1.54
C ILE A 9 16.01 0.17 -3.05
N VAL A 10 16.38 1.38 -3.49
CA VAL A 10 16.54 1.71 -4.91
C VAL A 10 17.67 0.92 -5.55
N VAL A 11 18.86 0.88 -4.91
CA VAL A 11 20.02 0.12 -5.42
C VAL A 11 19.70 -1.37 -5.51
N PHE A 12 19.01 -1.92 -4.50
CA PHE A 12 18.58 -3.32 -4.51
C PHE A 12 17.58 -3.60 -5.64
N GLY A 13 16.63 -2.68 -5.87
CA GLY A 13 15.69 -2.75 -6.98
C GLY A 13 16.40 -2.82 -8.34
N PHE A 14 17.40 -1.97 -8.58
CA PHE A 14 18.19 -1.99 -9.82
C PHE A 14 19.05 -3.26 -9.96
N ALA A 15 19.65 -3.75 -8.87
CA ALA A 15 20.48 -4.95 -8.90
C ALA A 15 19.70 -6.24 -9.23
N MET A 16 18.38 -6.24 -9.03
CA MET A 16 17.54 -7.41 -9.32
C MET A 16 16.97 -7.44 -10.75
N ILE A 17 17.10 -6.36 -11.53
CA ILE A 17 16.72 -6.31 -12.96
C ILE A 17 17.28 -7.49 -13.79
N PRO A 18 18.56 -7.88 -13.70
CA PRO A 18 19.08 -9.00 -14.47
C PRO A 18 18.49 -10.37 -14.09
N HIS A 19 17.83 -10.48 -12.94
CA HIS A 19 17.17 -11.71 -12.51
C HIS A 19 15.70 -11.77 -12.95
N TRP A 20 15.21 -10.74 -13.67
CA TRP A 20 13.83 -10.69 -14.12
C TRP A 20 13.60 -11.62 -15.31
N ASN A 21 12.67 -12.55 -15.16
CA ASN A 21 12.25 -13.44 -16.23
C ASN A 21 10.80 -13.15 -16.63
N PHE A 22 10.62 -12.55 -17.81
CA PHE A 22 9.30 -12.25 -18.36
C PHE A 22 8.47 -13.49 -18.72
N ALA A 23 9.08 -14.67 -18.76
CA ALA A 23 8.35 -15.93 -18.94
C ALA A 23 7.52 -16.34 -17.72
N ASN A 24 7.78 -15.74 -16.54
CA ASN A 24 7.06 -16.03 -15.30
C ASN A 24 5.79 -15.19 -15.11
N ILE A 25 5.50 -14.29 -16.07
CA ILE A 25 4.20 -13.64 -16.19
C ILE A 25 3.21 -14.71 -16.66
N THR A 26 2.72 -15.51 -15.72
CA THR A 26 1.68 -16.49 -15.99
C THR A 26 0.39 -15.80 -16.43
N ALA A 27 -0.35 -16.46 -17.31
CA ALA A 27 -1.62 -15.94 -17.81
C ALA A 27 -2.59 -15.68 -16.65
N PHE A 28 -3.32 -14.57 -16.76
CA PHE A 28 -4.32 -14.14 -15.78
C PHE A 28 -5.19 -15.34 -15.34
N PRO A 29 -5.36 -15.58 -14.02
CA PRO A 29 -6.08 -16.76 -13.52
C PRO A 29 -7.52 -16.79 -14.04
N GLN A 30 -8.12 -17.98 -14.07
CA GLN A 30 -9.51 -18.14 -14.49
C GLN A 30 -10.41 -17.15 -13.73
N ALA A 31 -11.19 -16.37 -14.47
CA ALA A 31 -11.97 -15.26 -13.93
C ALA A 31 -12.86 -15.67 -12.74
N SER A 32 -13.39 -16.89 -12.75
CA SER A 32 -14.20 -17.45 -11.66
C SER A 32 -13.47 -17.54 -10.31
N VAL A 33 -12.19 -17.95 -10.32
CA VAL A 33 -11.36 -18.05 -9.12
C VAL A 33 -10.98 -16.65 -8.64
N PHE A 34 -10.61 -15.77 -9.58
CA PHE A 34 -10.29 -14.38 -9.28
C PHE A 34 -11.46 -13.66 -8.59
N PHE A 35 -12.68 -13.73 -9.14
CA PHE A 35 -13.84 -13.07 -8.53
C PHE A 35 -14.20 -13.65 -7.16
N ARG A 36 -14.06 -14.96 -6.96
CA ARG A 36 -14.29 -15.60 -5.66
C ARG A 36 -13.32 -15.06 -4.61
N ASP A 37 -12.04 -15.03 -4.93
CA ASP A 37 -10.99 -14.63 -3.98
C ASP A 37 -11.05 -13.13 -3.69
N VAL A 38 -11.31 -12.30 -4.71
CA VAL A 38 -11.51 -10.86 -4.54
C VAL A 38 -12.75 -10.58 -3.70
N LEU A 39 -13.88 -11.21 -3.99
CA LEU A 39 -15.11 -10.97 -3.23
C LEU A 39 -14.98 -11.38 -1.75
N LEU A 40 -14.26 -12.47 -1.47
CA LEU A 40 -14.01 -12.95 -0.11
C LEU A 40 -13.03 -12.04 0.66
N THR A 41 -12.07 -11.42 -0.03
CA THR A 41 -11.04 -10.58 0.61
C THR A 41 -11.42 -9.11 0.72
N ILE A 42 -12.29 -8.58 -0.16
CA ILE A 42 -12.79 -7.20 -0.11
C ILE A 42 -13.31 -6.79 1.28
N PRO A 43 -14.21 -7.53 1.97
CA PRO A 43 -14.73 -7.09 3.26
C PRO A 43 -13.62 -7.00 4.32
N PHE A 44 -12.65 -7.93 4.29
CA PHE A 44 -11.50 -7.91 5.19
C PHE A 44 -10.56 -6.73 4.89
N CYS A 45 -10.26 -6.50 3.61
CA CYS A 45 -9.41 -5.38 3.17
C CYS A 45 -10.04 -4.03 3.52
N PHE A 46 -11.35 -3.87 3.28
CA PHE A 46 -12.06 -2.64 3.58
C PHE A 46 -12.12 -2.38 5.09
N PHE A 47 -12.40 -3.42 5.88
CA PHE A 47 -12.38 -3.33 7.33
C PHE A 47 -11.00 -2.91 7.84
N SER A 48 -9.94 -3.57 7.39
CA SER A 48 -8.56 -3.27 7.76
C SER A 48 -8.18 -1.83 7.41
N ALA A 49 -8.46 -1.41 6.17
CA ALA A 49 -8.14 -0.06 5.70
C ALA A 49 -8.88 1.02 6.51
N VAL A 50 -10.17 0.86 6.78
CA VAL A 50 -10.94 1.86 7.54
C VAL A 50 -10.57 1.86 9.01
N PHE A 51 -10.43 0.70 9.66
CA PHE A 51 -10.14 0.64 11.10
C PHE A 51 -8.73 1.09 11.46
N ILE A 52 -7.72 0.63 10.71
CA ILE A 52 -6.32 1.02 10.96
C ILE A 52 -6.15 2.54 10.75
N GLN A 53 -6.90 3.11 9.81
CA GLN A 53 -6.88 4.55 9.56
C GLN A 53 -7.56 5.35 10.67
N VAL A 54 -8.71 4.88 11.18
CA VAL A 54 -9.43 5.55 12.28
C VAL A 54 -8.63 5.52 13.59
N LEU A 55 -7.99 4.39 13.90
CA LEU A 55 -7.14 4.19 15.09
C LEU A 55 -5.69 4.66 14.91
N ASN A 56 -5.34 5.20 13.74
CA ASN A 56 -3.98 5.61 13.46
C ASN A 56 -3.48 6.57 14.57
N PRO A 57 -2.31 6.33 15.20
CA PRO A 57 -1.74 7.21 16.23
C PRO A 57 -1.68 8.68 15.81
N MET A 58 -1.59 8.94 14.51
CA MET A 58 -1.69 10.27 13.92
C MET A 58 -3.07 10.94 14.14
N ASN A 59 -4.18 10.23 13.92
CA ASN A 59 -5.53 10.78 14.12
C ASN A 59 -5.79 11.06 15.61
N ILE A 60 -5.27 10.18 16.49
CA ILE A 60 -5.33 10.35 17.95
C ILE A 60 -4.49 11.57 18.37
N ALA A 61 -3.30 11.75 17.79
CA ALA A 61 -2.44 12.91 18.05
C ALA A 61 -3.09 14.23 17.59
N TYR A 62 -3.70 14.27 16.40
CA TYR A 62 -4.41 15.46 15.90
C TYR A 62 -5.59 15.83 16.79
N ARG A 63 -6.36 14.86 17.27
CA ARG A 63 -7.47 15.09 18.22
C ARG A 63 -7.01 15.57 19.60
N LYS A 64 -5.77 15.26 20.00
CA LYS A 64 -5.19 15.73 21.27
C LYS A 64 -4.55 17.12 21.16
N ARG A 65 -4.10 17.50 19.96
CA ARG A 65 -3.36 18.76 19.72
C ARG A 65 -4.26 19.91 19.28
N GLU A 66 -5.32 19.63 18.52
CA GLU A 66 -6.25 20.63 18.00
C GLU A 66 -7.55 20.63 18.81
N ALA A 67 -8.01 21.79 19.27
CA ALA A 67 -9.27 21.93 20.01
C ALA A 67 -10.51 21.79 19.10
N ASP A 68 -10.38 22.10 17.81
CA ASP A 68 -11.47 22.02 16.83
C ASP A 68 -11.49 20.66 16.10
N LYS A 69 -12.57 19.92 16.31
CA LYS A 69 -12.80 18.58 15.73
C LYS A 69 -12.85 18.59 14.20
N VAL A 70 -13.35 19.68 13.60
CA VAL A 70 -13.49 19.78 12.14
C VAL A 70 -12.12 19.97 11.48
N LEU A 71 -11.25 20.75 12.13
CA LEU A 71 -9.90 21.01 11.65
C LEU A 71 -9.02 19.75 11.75
N ALA A 72 -9.10 19.04 12.89
CA ALA A 72 -8.41 17.76 13.08
C ALA A 72 -8.80 16.70 12.02
N THR A 73 -10.10 16.62 11.69
CA THR A 73 -10.60 15.67 10.68
C THR A 73 -10.10 16.01 9.28
N ARG A 74 -10.05 17.29 8.90
CA ARG A 74 -9.51 17.70 7.58
C ARG A 74 -8.01 17.38 7.44
N LEU A 75 -7.23 17.56 8.49
CA LEU A 75 -5.79 17.24 8.48
C LEU A 75 -5.54 15.73 8.41
N ALA A 76 -6.33 14.94 9.14
CA ALA A 76 -6.28 13.48 9.05
C ALA A 76 -6.60 13.01 7.62
N LEU A 77 -7.68 13.52 7.01
CA LEU A 77 -8.08 13.15 5.64
C LEU A 77 -7.02 13.49 4.59
N ARG A 78 -6.36 14.66 4.69
CA ARG A 78 -5.27 15.02 3.78
C ARG A 78 -4.11 14.05 3.87
N THR A 79 -3.76 13.62 5.08
CA THR A 79 -2.65 12.70 5.28
C THR A 79 -3.00 11.30 4.80
N HIS A 80 -4.24 10.83 5.06
CA HIS A 80 -4.74 9.57 4.52
C HIS A 80 -4.69 9.52 2.99
N ARG A 81 -5.02 10.63 2.32
CA ARG A 81 -4.95 10.71 0.86
C ARG A 81 -3.52 10.51 0.33
N ILE A 82 -2.51 11.03 1.00
CA ILE A 82 -1.10 10.80 0.64
C ILE A 82 -0.71 9.34 0.88
N SER A 83 -1.07 8.78 2.04
CA SER A 83 -0.80 7.37 2.35
C SER A 83 -1.45 6.42 1.35
N TYR A 84 -2.68 6.70 0.91
CA TYR A 84 -3.38 5.91 -0.11
C TYR A 84 -2.68 5.96 -1.46
N ILE A 85 -2.20 7.13 -1.87
CA ILE A 85 -1.44 7.28 -3.13
C ILE A 85 -0.16 6.45 -3.08
N THR A 86 0.57 6.49 -1.96
CA THR A 86 1.78 5.67 -1.79
C THR A 86 1.47 4.17 -1.80
N LEU A 87 0.36 3.75 -1.21
CA LEU A 87 -0.07 2.35 -1.20
C LEU A 87 -0.42 1.88 -2.62
N ILE A 88 -1.28 2.61 -3.33
CA ILE A 88 -1.68 2.29 -4.70
C ILE A 88 -0.50 2.30 -5.68
N ALA A 89 0.50 3.17 -5.48
CA ALA A 89 1.69 3.20 -6.32
C ALA A 89 2.70 2.10 -5.97
N GLY A 90 2.82 1.73 -4.70
CA GLY A 90 3.81 0.78 -4.21
C GLY A 90 3.44 -0.68 -4.44
N ASP A 91 2.18 -1.05 -4.16
CA ASP A 91 1.69 -2.42 -4.29
C ASP A 91 1.85 -3.03 -5.70
N PRO A 92 1.49 -2.35 -6.82
CA PRO A 92 1.66 -2.93 -8.14
C PRO A 92 3.14 -3.06 -8.54
N VAL A 93 4.00 -2.15 -8.07
CA VAL A 93 5.45 -2.22 -8.33
C VAL A 93 6.07 -3.39 -7.56
N PHE A 94 5.66 -3.61 -6.30
CA PHE A 94 6.10 -4.75 -5.51
C PHE A 94 5.59 -6.07 -6.08
N CYS A 95 4.31 -6.12 -6.48
CA CYS A 95 3.72 -7.30 -7.09
C CYS A 95 4.44 -7.66 -8.39
N LEU A 96 4.65 -6.69 -9.28
CA LEU A 96 5.41 -6.88 -10.52
C LEU A 96 6.83 -7.40 -10.25
N PHE A 97 7.52 -6.87 -9.24
CA PHE A 97 8.84 -7.32 -8.83
C PHE A 97 8.85 -8.79 -8.35
N VAL A 98 7.86 -9.21 -7.55
CA VAL A 98 7.73 -10.60 -7.08
C VAL A 98 7.44 -11.56 -8.24
N TYR A 99 6.61 -11.16 -9.20
CA TYR A 99 6.27 -11.96 -10.38
C TYR A 99 7.42 -12.10 -11.37
N LEU A 100 8.37 -11.15 -11.40
CA LEU A 100 9.55 -11.24 -12.25
C LEU A 100 10.68 -12.09 -11.63
N LEU A 101 10.65 -12.33 -10.32
CA LEU A 101 11.67 -13.09 -9.57
C LEU A 101 11.33 -14.56 -9.32
N ASN A 102 10.06 -14.91 -9.16
CA ASN A 102 9.61 -16.30 -9.30
C ASN A 102 9.66 -16.67 -10.76
#